data_AF-A0A6A9SAU7-F1
#
_entry.id   AF-A0A6A9SAU7-F1
#
_cell.length_a   1.000
_cell.length_b   1.000
_cell.length_c   1.000
_cell.angle_alpha   90.00
_cell.angle_beta   90.00
_cell.angle_gamma   90.00
#
_symmetry.space_group_name_H-M   'P 1'
#
loop_
_entity.id
_entity.type
_entity.pdbx_description
1 polymer ?
#
loop_
_entity_poly.entity_id
_entity_poly.type
_entity_poly.pdbx_seq_one_letter_code
_entity_poly.pdbx_strand_id
1 'polypeptide(L)'
;MTTLTGATLAAAGIDAVALKPTEVDVSRATGLDIETLAIDYEGASHVPETDTIERLASTADVRVTTPVRADGFDPLGDDSGFDALPAGAGHVLVAGHSAYLSEDEAERAVAPRLRAAVDDASDPWVGTEGIERLALAVGGTQYELLSRTTARDVRTLRTAGFEGSIAVYAPLVLSNSEDAMLDAVGD
;
A
#
# COMPACT_ATOMS: atom_id res chain seq x y z
N MET A 1 16.88 -25.34 20.99
CA MET A 1 16.11 -24.76 19.87
C MET A 1 17.08 -24.01 18.99
N THR A 2 17.40 -24.57 17.83
CA THR A 2 18.22 -23.87 16.83
C THR A 2 17.25 -23.02 16.03
N THR A 3 17.20 -21.72 16.32
CA THR A 3 16.47 -20.77 15.48
C THR A 3 17.18 -20.71 14.13
N LEU A 4 16.57 -21.29 13.10
CA LEU A 4 16.88 -20.95 11.72
C LEU A 4 16.48 -19.49 11.54
N THR A 5 17.44 -18.58 11.68
CA THR A 5 17.27 -17.20 11.24
C THR A 5 17.33 -17.23 9.72
N GLY A 6 16.17 -17.46 9.10
CA GLY A 6 15.99 -17.27 7.66
C GLY A 6 16.27 -15.81 7.28
N ALA A 7 16.49 -15.55 5.99
CA ALA A 7 16.59 -14.18 5.50
C ALA A 7 15.24 -13.46 5.78
N THR A 8 15.31 -12.23 6.31
CA THR A 8 14.12 -11.39 6.47
C THR A 8 13.66 -10.86 5.11
N LEU A 9 12.42 -10.42 5.00
CA LEU A 9 11.90 -9.78 3.78
C LEU A 9 12.73 -8.53 3.42
N ALA A 10 13.09 -7.73 4.42
CA ALA A 10 13.98 -6.58 4.25
C ALA A 10 15.36 -7.00 3.68
N ALA A 11 15.93 -8.11 4.14
CA ALA A 11 17.19 -8.64 3.59
C ALA A 11 17.07 -9.11 2.13
N ALA A 12 15.86 -9.44 1.69
CA ALA A 12 15.54 -9.74 0.28
C ALA A 12 15.18 -8.49 -0.55
N GLY A 13 15.21 -7.30 0.05
CA GLY A 13 14.83 -6.04 -0.60
C GLY A 13 13.31 -5.87 -0.77
N ILE A 14 12.52 -6.52 0.08
CA ILE A 14 11.06 -6.35 0.16
C ILE A 14 10.78 -5.47 1.38
N ASP A 15 10.27 -4.27 1.13
CA ASP A 15 10.02 -3.25 2.15
C ASP A 15 8.67 -3.45 2.85
N ALA A 16 7.70 -4.10 2.19
CA ALA A 16 6.40 -4.39 2.77
C ALA A 16 5.77 -5.64 2.16
N VAL A 17 4.82 -6.23 2.89
CA VAL A 17 3.84 -7.16 2.31
C VAL A 17 2.51 -6.45 2.15
N ALA A 18 1.82 -6.65 1.04
CA ALA A 18 0.47 -6.15 0.84
C ALA A 18 -0.55 -7.26 1.08
N LEU A 19 -1.53 -6.98 1.93
CA LEU A 19 -2.68 -7.86 2.17
C LEU A 19 -3.94 -7.21 1.62
N LYS A 20 -4.72 -8.02 0.91
CA LYS A 20 -6.01 -7.62 0.34
C LYS A 20 -7.15 -8.12 1.23
N PRO A 21 -7.93 -7.26 1.91
CA PRO A 21 -9.03 -7.70 2.78
C PRO A 21 -10.09 -8.57 2.08
N THR A 22 -10.23 -8.44 0.76
CA THR A 22 -11.12 -9.28 -0.06
C THR A 22 -10.60 -10.71 -0.25
N GLU A 23 -9.30 -10.94 -0.05
CA GLU A 23 -8.64 -12.22 -0.25
C GLU A 23 -8.23 -12.89 1.07
N VAL A 24 -7.92 -12.10 2.09
CA VAL A 24 -7.41 -12.59 3.38
C VAL A 24 -8.04 -11.86 4.56
N ASP A 25 -8.21 -12.59 5.66
CA ASP A 25 -8.47 -11.97 6.96
C ASP A 25 -7.18 -11.30 7.47
N VAL A 26 -7.10 -9.98 7.29
CA VAL A 26 -5.94 -9.17 7.66
C VAL A 26 -5.64 -9.21 9.16
N SER A 27 -6.61 -9.51 10.02
CA SER A 27 -6.38 -9.57 11.47
C SER A 27 -5.39 -10.67 11.88
N ARG A 28 -5.25 -11.71 11.03
CA ARG A 28 -4.31 -12.81 11.21
C ARG A 28 -2.85 -12.38 11.03
N ALA A 29 -2.60 -11.22 10.42
CA ALA A 29 -1.25 -10.72 10.19
C ALA A 29 -0.49 -10.35 11.47
N THR A 30 -1.20 -10.16 12.60
CA THR A 30 -0.59 -9.99 13.94
C THR A 30 0.31 -11.16 14.37
N GLY A 31 0.15 -12.33 13.76
CA GLY A 31 0.98 -13.51 14.01
C GLY A 31 2.18 -13.67 13.06
N LEU A 32 2.40 -12.73 12.14
CA LEU A 32 3.50 -12.77 11.18
C LEU A 32 4.70 -11.98 11.69
N ASP A 33 5.90 -12.49 11.44
CA ASP A 33 7.16 -11.81 11.73
C ASP A 33 7.55 -10.90 10.55
N ILE A 34 6.81 -9.80 10.39
CA ILE A 34 6.98 -8.81 9.32
C ILE A 34 7.15 -7.41 9.90
N GLU A 35 8.05 -6.62 9.31
CA GLU A 35 8.35 -5.26 9.79
C GLU A 35 7.29 -4.25 9.31
N THR A 36 6.85 -4.34 8.05
CA THR A 36 5.89 -3.41 7.46
C THR A 36 4.79 -4.16 6.72
N LEU A 37 3.56 -3.71 6.94
CA LEU A 37 2.34 -4.24 6.34
C LEU A 37 1.59 -3.14 5.59
N ALA A 38 1.29 -3.36 4.31
CA ALA A 38 0.37 -2.55 3.56
C ALA A 38 -1.01 -3.23 3.50
N ILE A 39 -2.07 -2.47 3.78
CA ILE A 39 -3.46 -2.89 3.58
C ILE A 39 -3.92 -2.32 2.25
N ASP A 40 -4.08 -3.19 1.27
CA ASP A 40 -4.47 -2.86 -0.11
C ASP A 40 -5.92 -3.28 -0.34
N TYR A 41 -6.86 -2.37 -0.07
CA TYR A 41 -8.28 -2.66 -0.18
C TYR A 41 -8.87 -2.23 -1.53
N GLU A 42 -9.88 -2.97 -1.96
CA GLU A 42 -10.55 -2.77 -3.24
C GLU A 42 -11.93 -2.14 -3.02
N GLY A 43 -11.98 -0.81 -2.97
CA GLY A 43 -13.21 -0.05 -2.71
C GLY A 43 -13.52 0.17 -1.23
N ALA A 44 -14.24 1.26 -0.94
CA ALA A 44 -14.42 1.78 0.41
C ALA A 44 -15.13 0.83 1.40
N SER A 45 -15.92 -0.12 0.92
CA SER A 45 -16.58 -1.13 1.78
C SER A 45 -15.62 -2.19 2.34
N HIS A 46 -14.38 -2.25 1.85
CA HIS A 46 -13.39 -3.24 2.24
C HIS A 46 -12.27 -2.66 3.12
N VAL A 47 -12.40 -1.40 3.57
CA VAL A 47 -11.50 -0.85 4.58
C VAL A 47 -11.72 -1.61 5.89
N PRO A 48 -10.66 -2.17 6.51
CA PRO A 48 -10.80 -2.84 7.80
C PRO A 48 -11.29 -1.88 8.89
N GLU A 49 -11.94 -2.43 9.91
CA GLU A 49 -12.33 -1.66 11.09
C GLU A 49 -11.11 -1.05 11.80
N THR A 50 -11.30 0.15 12.37
CA THR A 50 -10.27 0.90 13.11
C THR A 50 -9.54 0.05 14.16
N ASP A 51 -10.29 -0.70 14.98
CA ASP A 51 -9.75 -1.62 16.01
C ASP A 51 -8.86 -2.73 15.43
N THR A 52 -9.08 -3.12 14.17
CA THR A 52 -8.22 -4.09 13.48
C THR A 52 -6.92 -3.44 13.03
N ILE A 53 -6.99 -2.23 12.48
CA ILE A 53 -5.81 -1.46 12.06
C ILE A 53 -4.93 -1.11 13.26
N GLU A 54 -5.50 -0.66 14.38
CA GLU A 54 -4.75 -0.36 15.61
C GLU A 54 -3.99 -1.57 16.15
N ARG A 55 -4.65 -2.74 16.15
CA ARG A 55 -4.04 -3.98 16.62
C ARG A 55 -2.87 -4.40 15.73
N LEU A 56 -3.01 -4.24 14.42
CA LEU A 56 -1.92 -4.51 13.48
C LEU A 56 -0.76 -3.52 13.68
N ALA A 57 -1.07 -2.23 13.83
CA ALA A 57 -0.10 -1.16 14.08
C ALA A 57 0.65 -1.34 15.41
N SER A 58 0.10 -2.09 16.36
CA SER A 58 0.81 -2.45 17.60
C SER A 58 1.92 -3.50 17.41
N THR A 59 1.96 -4.15 16.24
CA THR A 59 2.90 -5.27 15.94
C THR A 59 3.81 -5.02 14.75
N ALA A 60 3.44 -4.15 13.82
CA ALA A 60 4.18 -3.84 12.60
C ALA A 60 3.92 -2.39 12.17
N ASP A 61 4.76 -1.84 11.29
CA ASP A 61 4.51 -0.55 10.65
C ASP A 61 3.39 -0.73 9.60
N VAL A 62 2.18 -0.27 9.92
CA VAL A 62 1.01 -0.42 9.04
C VAL A 62 0.85 0.78 8.13
N ARG A 63 0.64 0.54 6.85
CA ARG A 63 0.24 1.56 5.87
C ARG A 63 -1.05 1.16 5.18
N VAL A 64 -1.97 2.10 5.01
CA VAL A 64 -3.30 1.85 4.45
C VAL A 64 -3.44 2.57 3.12
N THR A 65 -3.88 1.84 2.09
CA THR A 65 -4.16 2.43 0.78
C THR A 65 -5.19 3.54 0.92
N THR A 66 -4.91 4.71 0.36
CA THR A 66 -5.72 5.91 0.53
C THR A 66 -6.00 6.51 -0.86
N PRO A 67 -7.17 6.19 -1.47
CA PRO A 67 -7.51 6.61 -2.82
C PRO A 67 -8.01 8.06 -2.81
N VAL A 68 -7.13 9.00 -3.17
CA VAL A 68 -7.37 10.45 -2.98
C VAL A 68 -8.53 11.04 -3.80
N ARG A 69 -9.14 10.26 -4.69
CA ARG A 69 -10.34 10.66 -5.44
C ARG A 69 -11.65 10.17 -4.82
N ALA A 70 -11.60 9.16 -3.96
CA ALA A 70 -12.80 8.58 -3.37
C ALA A 70 -13.38 9.50 -2.29
N ASP A 71 -14.69 9.55 -2.16
CA ASP A 71 -15.37 10.19 -1.04
C ASP A 71 -14.94 9.54 0.29
N GLY A 72 -14.76 10.38 1.30
CA GLY A 72 -14.11 10.03 2.56
C GLY A 72 -12.58 10.11 2.52
N PHE A 73 -11.95 10.14 1.34
CA PHE A 73 -10.49 10.24 1.22
C PHE A 73 -10.03 11.38 0.30
N ASP A 74 -10.94 12.24 -0.16
CA ASP A 74 -10.64 13.35 -1.05
C ASP A 74 -10.21 14.58 -0.22
N PRO A 75 -8.91 14.94 -0.19
CA PRO A 75 -8.43 16.08 0.59
C PRO A 75 -8.93 17.44 0.08
N LEU A 76 -9.58 17.47 -1.09
CA LEU A 76 -10.23 18.67 -1.64
C LEU A 76 -11.76 18.59 -1.58
N GLY A 77 -12.30 17.59 -0.88
CA GLY A 77 -13.72 17.26 -0.81
C GLY A 77 -14.07 16.69 0.57
N ASP A 78 -14.66 15.50 0.59
CA ASP A 78 -14.89 14.74 1.82
C ASP A 78 -13.65 13.89 2.13
N ASP A 79 -12.94 14.25 3.20
CA ASP A 79 -11.73 13.61 3.74
C ASP A 79 -11.98 12.92 5.10
N SER A 80 -13.25 12.70 5.47
CA SER A 80 -13.62 12.16 6.79
C SER A 80 -12.99 10.81 7.14
N GLY A 81 -12.73 9.96 6.14
CA GLY A 81 -12.03 8.68 6.25
C GLY A 81 -10.50 8.81 6.27
N PHE A 82 -9.93 9.88 5.70
CA PHE A 82 -8.51 10.20 5.78
C PHE A 82 -8.11 10.45 7.24
N ASP A 83 -8.87 11.30 7.93
CA ASP A 83 -8.65 11.66 9.35
C ASP A 83 -9.06 10.56 10.34
N ALA A 84 -9.88 9.60 9.89
CA ALA A 84 -10.36 8.50 10.73
C ALA A 84 -9.34 7.36 10.88
N LEU A 85 -8.23 7.38 10.13
CA LEU A 85 -7.18 6.38 10.26
C LEU A 85 -6.48 6.49 11.62
N PRO A 86 -6.18 5.37 12.30
CA PRO A 86 -5.46 5.41 13.57
C PRO A 86 -4.11 6.12 13.44
N ALA A 87 -3.72 6.91 14.45
CA ALA A 87 -2.47 7.67 14.45
C ALA A 87 -1.19 6.81 14.25
N GLY A 88 -1.26 5.50 14.50
CA GLY A 88 -0.18 4.55 14.26
C GLY A 88 -0.13 3.96 12.84
N ALA A 89 -1.07 4.30 11.96
CA ALA A 89 -1.12 3.85 10.59
C ALA A 89 -0.71 4.97 9.62
N GLY A 90 0.20 4.66 8.71
CA GLY A 90 0.58 5.56 7.62
C GLY A 90 -0.33 5.41 6.39
N HIS A 91 -0.16 6.31 5.42
CA HIS A 91 -0.92 6.28 4.17
C HIS A 91 -0.08 5.76 3.00
N VAL A 92 -0.70 4.94 2.15
CA VAL A 92 -0.28 4.72 0.77
C VAL A 92 -1.22 5.49 -0.15
N LEU A 93 -0.83 6.70 -0.53
CA LEU A 93 -1.63 7.59 -1.37
C LEU A 93 -1.65 7.07 -2.81
N VAL A 94 -2.86 6.89 -3.36
CA VAL A 94 -3.07 6.42 -4.73
C VAL A 94 -4.14 7.26 -5.41
N ALA A 95 -4.17 7.25 -6.74
CA ALA A 95 -5.26 7.90 -7.48
C ALA A 95 -6.63 7.28 -7.20
N GLY A 96 -6.68 6.02 -6.77
CA GLY A 96 -7.88 5.19 -6.74
C GLY A 96 -8.12 4.54 -8.10
N HIS A 97 -8.34 3.23 -8.12
CA HIS A 97 -8.55 2.47 -9.35
C HIS A 97 -9.99 2.64 -9.85
N SER A 98 -10.18 2.90 -11.14
CA SER A 98 -11.49 3.30 -11.71
C SER A 98 -12.60 2.26 -11.52
N ALA A 99 -12.26 0.98 -11.35
CA ALA A 99 -13.24 -0.07 -11.07
C ALA A 99 -13.91 0.07 -9.70
N TYR A 100 -13.33 0.84 -8.79
CA TYR A 100 -13.82 1.03 -7.42
C TYR A 100 -14.27 2.47 -7.15
N LEU A 101 -14.20 3.34 -8.16
CA LEU A 101 -14.67 4.71 -8.09
C LEU A 101 -16.04 4.81 -8.79
N SER A 102 -16.91 5.64 -8.25
CA SER A 102 -18.06 6.19 -8.96
C SER A 102 -17.62 7.05 -10.15
N GLU A 103 -18.56 7.36 -11.04
CA GLU A 103 -18.30 8.23 -12.19
C GLU A 103 -17.79 9.61 -11.75
N ASP A 104 -18.46 10.22 -10.76
CA ASP A 104 -18.09 11.53 -10.23
C ASP A 104 -16.69 11.53 -9.58
N GLU A 105 -16.33 10.46 -8.85
CA GLU A 105 -15.00 10.32 -8.27
C GLU A 105 -13.93 10.12 -9.35
N ALA A 106 -14.22 9.32 -10.38
CA ALA A 106 -13.28 9.03 -11.45
C ALA A 106 -12.93 10.28 -12.29
N GLU A 107 -13.85 11.23 -12.42
CA GLU A 107 -13.64 12.50 -13.14
C GLU A 107 -12.75 13.51 -12.39
N ARG A 108 -12.52 13.30 -11.09
CA ARG A 108 -11.73 14.23 -10.25
C ARG A 108 -10.27 14.31 -10.70
N ALA A 109 -9.73 15.53 -10.71
CA ALA A 109 -8.33 15.77 -11.01
C ALA A 109 -7.41 15.18 -9.93
N VAL A 110 -6.53 14.25 -10.33
CA VAL A 110 -5.64 13.51 -9.43
C VAL A 110 -4.52 14.38 -8.84
N ALA A 111 -3.80 15.12 -9.69
CA ALA A 111 -2.60 15.87 -9.30
C ALA A 111 -2.79 16.85 -8.10
N PRO A 112 -3.84 17.68 -8.06
CA PRO A 112 -4.02 18.59 -6.92
C PRO A 112 -4.39 17.84 -5.63
N ARG A 113 -5.10 16.72 -5.74
CA ARG A 113 -5.49 15.88 -4.59
C ARG A 113 -4.31 15.14 -3.99
N LEU A 114 -3.48 14.52 -4.84
CA LEU A 114 -2.25 13.88 -4.38
C LEU A 114 -1.33 14.87 -3.68
N ARG A 115 -1.19 16.10 -4.20
CA ARG A 115 -0.36 17.13 -3.55
C ARG A 115 -0.92 17.49 -2.17
N ALA A 116 -2.21 17.76 -2.07
CA ALA A 116 -2.84 18.07 -0.78
C ALA A 116 -2.66 16.92 0.22
N ALA A 117 -2.94 15.67 -0.18
CA ALA A 117 -2.76 14.51 0.68
C ALA A 117 -1.28 14.29 1.10
N VAL A 118 -0.32 14.57 0.23
CA VAL A 118 1.11 14.49 0.58
C VAL A 118 1.48 15.57 1.60
N ASP A 119 0.95 16.78 1.46
CA ASP A 119 1.22 17.90 2.37
C ASP A 119 0.65 17.64 3.79
N ASP A 120 -0.46 16.90 3.89
CA ASP A 120 -1.14 16.58 5.16
C ASP A 120 -0.66 15.28 5.81
N ALA A 121 -0.08 14.35 5.05
CA ALA A 121 0.39 13.06 5.57
C ALA A 121 1.83 13.11 6.11
N SER A 122 2.08 12.35 7.18
CA SER A 122 3.45 12.10 7.68
C SER A 122 4.06 10.87 7.01
N ASP A 123 5.20 11.04 6.33
CA ASP A 123 5.91 9.98 5.59
C ASP A 123 5.00 9.15 4.65
N PRO A 124 4.24 9.79 3.73
CA PRO A 124 3.37 9.06 2.84
C PRO A 124 4.18 8.23 1.84
N TRP A 125 3.64 7.05 1.56
CA TRP A 125 3.99 6.28 0.39
C TRP A 125 3.06 6.67 -0.75
N VAL A 126 3.56 6.69 -1.98
CA VAL A 126 2.78 7.11 -3.15
C VAL A 126 2.82 6.01 -4.19
N GLY A 127 1.66 5.37 -4.43
CA GLY A 127 1.52 4.37 -5.48
C GLY A 127 1.56 5.04 -6.85
N THR A 128 2.27 4.42 -7.78
CA THR A 128 2.56 5.01 -9.10
C THR A 128 1.63 4.51 -10.20
N GLU A 129 0.85 3.47 -9.94
CA GLU A 129 0.02 2.79 -10.95
C GLU A 129 -0.91 3.77 -11.68
N GLY A 130 -0.67 3.94 -12.99
CA GLY A 130 -1.48 4.79 -13.87
C GLY A 130 -1.25 6.29 -13.71
N ILE A 131 -0.32 6.71 -12.83
CA ILE A 131 -0.04 8.12 -12.50
C ILE A 131 1.44 8.40 -12.31
N GLU A 132 2.33 7.59 -12.90
CA GLU A 132 3.76 7.54 -12.60
C GLU A 132 4.42 8.92 -12.67
N ARG A 133 4.10 9.72 -13.70
CA ARG A 133 4.64 11.08 -13.85
C ARG A 133 4.15 12.05 -12.78
N LEU A 134 2.91 11.90 -12.31
CA LEU A 134 2.33 12.76 -11.28
C LEU A 134 2.89 12.38 -9.90
N ALA A 135 2.99 11.09 -9.61
CA ALA A 135 3.56 10.55 -8.38
C ALA A 135 5.00 11.06 -8.15
N LEU A 136 5.81 11.08 -9.20
CA LEU A 136 7.16 11.64 -9.17
C LEU A 136 7.21 13.14 -8.81
N ALA A 137 6.17 13.90 -9.18
CA ALA A 137 6.13 15.36 -9.02
C ALA A 137 5.57 15.83 -7.67
N VAL A 138 4.88 14.97 -6.94
CA VAL A 138 4.30 15.28 -5.62
C VAL A 138 5.26 14.96 -4.47
N GLY A 139 6.18 14.01 -4.66
CA GLY A 139 7.14 13.59 -3.63
C GLY A 139 6.64 12.39 -2.81
N GLY A 140 7.35 12.07 -1.73
CA GLY A 140 7.11 10.85 -0.94
C GLY A 140 7.87 9.62 -1.45
N THR A 141 7.80 8.54 -0.68
CA THR A 141 8.39 7.26 -1.06
C THR A 141 7.55 6.63 -2.17
N GLN A 142 8.13 6.34 -3.33
CA GLN A 142 7.40 5.69 -4.42
C GLN A 142 7.12 4.25 -4.04
N TYR A 143 5.88 3.81 -4.17
CA TYR A 143 5.43 2.50 -3.76
C TYR A 143 5.18 1.62 -4.99
N GLU A 144 6.00 0.59 -5.15
CA GLU A 144 6.05 -0.25 -6.36
C GLU A 144 5.74 -1.71 -6.05
N LEU A 145 4.87 -2.30 -6.86
CA LEU A 145 4.54 -3.72 -6.80
C LEU A 145 5.73 -4.57 -7.24
N LEU A 146 6.09 -5.56 -6.43
CA LEU A 146 7.02 -6.62 -6.81
C LEU A 146 6.40 -7.45 -7.94
N SER A 147 7.03 -7.38 -9.09
CA SER A 147 6.63 -8.01 -10.33
C SER A 147 7.88 -8.40 -11.12
N ARG A 148 7.66 -9.07 -12.26
CA ARG A 148 8.75 -9.43 -13.18
C ARG A 148 9.45 -8.19 -13.78
N THR A 149 8.82 -7.02 -13.73
CA THR A 149 9.35 -5.77 -14.30
C THR A 149 9.95 -4.83 -13.26
N THR A 150 9.82 -5.08 -11.95
CA THR A 150 10.26 -4.15 -10.88
C THR A 150 11.69 -3.65 -11.07
N ALA A 151 12.65 -4.51 -11.42
CA ALA A 151 14.03 -4.09 -11.65
C ALA A 151 14.17 -3.09 -12.83
N ARG A 152 13.35 -3.25 -13.87
CA ARG A 152 13.27 -2.32 -15.00
C ARG A 152 12.56 -1.02 -14.60
N ASP A 153 11.51 -1.12 -13.81
CA ASP A 153 10.68 0.02 -13.40
C ASP A 153 11.49 0.94 -12.47
N VAL A 154 12.19 0.36 -11.48
CA VAL A 154 13.15 1.07 -10.62
C VAL A 154 14.23 1.78 -11.44
N ARG A 155 14.84 1.11 -12.43
CA ARG A 155 15.84 1.75 -13.31
C ARG A 155 15.25 2.88 -14.13
N THR A 156 14.00 2.75 -14.55
CA THR A 156 13.28 3.78 -15.31
C THR A 156 13.06 5.01 -14.44
N LEU A 157 12.62 4.83 -13.19
CA LEU A 157 12.48 5.92 -12.21
C LEU A 157 13.82 6.64 -11.97
N ARG A 158 14.91 5.89 -11.75
CA ARG A 158 16.26 6.48 -11.59
C ARG A 158 16.73 7.23 -12.83
N THR A 159 16.49 6.69 -14.03
CA THR A 159 16.86 7.34 -15.30
C THR A 159 16.05 8.62 -15.53
N ALA A 160 14.80 8.66 -15.05
CA ALA A 160 13.96 9.85 -15.08
C ALA A 160 14.36 10.91 -14.03
N GLY A 161 15.40 10.65 -13.22
CA GLY A 161 15.92 11.58 -12.22
C GLY A 161 15.26 11.50 -10.86
N PHE A 162 14.50 10.43 -10.56
CA PHE A 162 13.98 10.24 -9.21
C PHE A 162 15.10 9.84 -8.26
N GLU A 163 15.36 10.67 -7.25
CA GLU A 163 16.42 10.46 -6.24
C GLU A 163 15.88 9.98 -4.89
N GLY A 164 14.55 9.97 -4.70
CA GLY A 164 13.91 9.57 -3.44
C GLY A 164 13.90 8.07 -3.16
N SER A 165 13.28 7.70 -2.05
CA SER A 165 13.06 6.30 -1.66
C SER A 165 12.04 5.61 -2.56
N ILE A 166 12.29 4.34 -2.86
CA ILE A 166 11.34 3.46 -3.55
C ILE A 166 11.12 2.28 -2.61
N ALA A 167 9.88 2.07 -2.17
CA ALA A 167 9.46 0.92 -1.41
C ALA A 167 8.88 -0.14 -2.35
N VAL A 168 9.38 -1.37 -2.25
CA VAL A 168 8.91 -2.51 -3.02
C VAL A 168 8.05 -3.40 -2.14
N TYR A 169 6.84 -3.71 -2.60
CA TYR A 169 5.94 -4.58 -1.85
C TYR A 169 5.65 -5.90 -2.57
N ALA A 170 5.55 -6.97 -1.79
CA ALA A 170 5.12 -8.26 -2.29
C ALA A 170 3.64 -8.50 -1.95
N PRO A 171 2.78 -8.87 -2.92
CA PRO A 171 1.45 -9.39 -2.62
C PRO A 171 1.59 -10.66 -1.77
N LEU A 172 0.80 -10.75 -0.70
CA LEU A 172 0.85 -11.87 0.22
C LEU A 172 -0.55 -12.48 0.39
N VAL A 173 -0.62 -13.79 0.15
CA VAL A 173 -1.82 -14.60 0.43
C VAL A 173 -1.56 -15.45 1.67
N LEU A 174 -2.49 -15.42 2.63
CA LEU A 174 -2.41 -16.22 3.85
C LEU A 174 -3.21 -17.51 3.68
N SER A 175 -2.52 -18.64 3.56
CA SER A 175 -3.15 -19.95 3.41
C SER A 175 -2.58 -20.96 4.40
N ASN A 176 -3.45 -21.79 4.97
CA ASN A 176 -3.05 -23.00 5.71
C ASN A 176 -3.13 -24.25 4.81
N SER A 177 -3.52 -24.11 3.53
CA SER A 177 -3.56 -25.20 2.56
C SER A 177 -2.20 -25.37 1.93
N GLU A 178 -1.58 -26.52 2.15
CA GLU A 178 -0.28 -26.87 1.58
C GLU A 178 -0.32 -26.84 0.04
N ASP A 179 -1.40 -27.35 -0.56
CA ASP A 179 -1.61 -27.33 -2.01
C ASP A 179 -1.65 -25.88 -2.55
N ALA A 180 -2.38 -24.99 -1.87
CA ALA A 180 -2.47 -23.59 -2.30
C ALA A 180 -1.12 -22.87 -2.16
N MET A 181 -0.29 -23.24 -1.17
CA MET A 181 1.06 -22.70 -1.04
C MET A 181 1.96 -23.19 -2.18
N LEU A 182 1.89 -24.48 -2.53
CA LEU A 182 2.66 -25.06 -3.64
C LEU A 182 2.23 -24.48 -5.00
N ASP A 183 0.94 -24.27 -5.21
CA ASP A 183 0.43 -23.63 -6.43
C ASP A 183 0.86 -22.15 -6.53
N ALA A 184 1.00 -21.45 -5.38
CA ALA A 184 1.38 -20.05 -5.34
C ALA A 184 2.87 -19.78 -5.63
N VAL A 185 3.79 -20.72 -5.33
CA VAL A 185 5.20 -20.62 -5.76
C VAL A 185 5.41 -21.01 -7.23
N GLY A 186 4.43 -21.68 -7.85
CA GLY A 186 4.35 -21.97 -9.28
C GLY A 186 5.38 -22.99 -9.82
N ASP A 187 5.08 -23.46 -11.04
CA ASP A 187 6.08 -23.97 -12.01
C ASP A 187 7.03 -22.84 -12.48
#